data_AF-A0A9R1TEP4-F1
#
_entry.id   AF-A0A9R1TEP4-F1
#
_cell.length_a   1.000
_cell.length_b   1.000
_cell.length_c   1.000
_cell.angle_alpha   90.00
_cell.angle_beta   90.00
_cell.angle_gamma   90.00
#
_symmetry.space_group_name_H-M   'P 1'
#
loop_
_entity.id
_entity.type
_entity.pdbx_description
1 polymer ?
#
loop_
_entity_poly.entity_id
_entity_poly.type
_entity_poly.pdbx_seq_one_letter_code
_entity_poly.pdbx_strand_id
1 'polypeptide(L)'
;MTSTGLLVLTSPSRVRKVLPVIQHHVLQTLYIQYSPGKRVQCQMMTNSRVITSIYALATSFLERVDVRVLISRANQGFIATRRPVELVIFDGNPRVDPQTFVEKFLRNRSRSCRWISLDTDGDETLGEGEKNPLGGGEELEKVWDRVVLGGTFDRLHNGHKILLSEAVLRCREKLTVGVTDETMIQGKILWELIEPCEKRIEAVKEFLQDIDDSISYDVVPISDIYGPTRSEENLDLIVVSEETKRGGQKVNELRGEKGLRILDVHVVQLAEDGGHSDHEEAKISSSNQRIRLLGTRLKEPNLLGKSLKPYIIGLTGGIASGKSSVAEKLQALGAGVVHCDKLAHDLYEPGRAGFQRVVELFGEGILDGERRIDRKKLGKIVFNDKEQLDRLNRAVWPAILEAAVDEIQKLHVQGYEIIVMEAAVLIQARWQSVCHEIWTCIVPHSEAVKRMMERNNLTELEAEARINVQPSNIEQVEAATVVFSTLWSHQVTLEQVNRAWKAVNHFLSQKS
;
A
#
# COMPACT_ATOMS: atom_id res chain seq x y z
N MET A 1 -14.60 16.92 15.40
CA MET A 1 -13.59 15.84 15.45
C MET A 1 -12.21 16.49 15.51
N THR A 2 -11.24 15.84 16.14
CA THR A 2 -9.87 16.34 16.31
C THR A 2 -8.89 15.52 15.47
N SER A 3 -7.78 16.12 15.03
CA SER A 3 -6.75 15.38 14.28
C SER A 3 -6.06 14.36 15.19
N THR A 4 -5.60 14.82 16.35
CA THR A 4 -4.78 14.02 17.27
C THR A 4 -5.47 13.85 18.62
N GLY A 5 -5.63 12.60 19.05
CA GLY A 5 -6.17 12.23 20.36
C GLY A 5 -5.17 11.47 21.22
N LEU A 6 -5.38 11.51 22.55
CA LEU A 6 -4.69 10.68 23.54
C LEU A 6 -5.74 9.91 24.33
N LEU A 7 -5.73 8.58 24.24
CA LEU A 7 -6.49 7.70 25.12
C LEU A 7 -5.64 7.34 26.34
N VAL A 8 -6.14 7.68 27.52
CA VAL A 8 -5.64 7.19 28.81
C VAL A 8 -6.42 5.93 29.16
N LEU A 9 -5.76 4.78 29.05
CA LEU A 9 -6.35 3.46 29.23
C LEU A 9 -5.98 2.89 30.60
N THR A 10 -6.99 2.60 31.42
CA THR A 10 -6.82 2.04 32.77
C THR A 10 -6.91 0.52 32.80
N SER A 11 -7.64 -0.09 31.86
CA SER A 11 -7.75 -1.54 31.73
C SER A 11 -7.74 -2.01 30.27
N PRO A 12 -6.94 -3.04 29.89
CA PRO A 12 -6.94 -3.58 28.54
C PRO A 12 -8.30 -4.14 28.10
N SER A 13 -9.12 -4.62 29.03
CA SER A 13 -10.46 -5.17 28.72
C SER A 13 -11.42 -4.12 28.15
N ARG A 14 -11.19 -2.83 28.45
CA ARG A 14 -12.05 -1.72 28.00
C ARG A 14 -11.80 -1.30 26.57
N VAL A 15 -10.66 -1.67 25.99
CA VAL A 15 -10.28 -1.33 24.60
C VAL A 15 -11.38 -1.73 23.61
N ARG A 16 -11.99 -2.91 23.78
CA ARG A 16 -13.09 -3.37 22.91
C ARG A 16 -14.32 -2.47 22.94
N LYS A 17 -14.63 -1.87 24.10
CA LYS A 17 -15.77 -0.95 24.25
C LYS A 17 -15.44 0.46 23.77
N VAL A 18 -14.18 0.89 23.96
CA VAL A 18 -13.76 2.27 23.78
C VAL A 18 -13.34 2.58 22.33
N LEU A 19 -12.58 1.70 21.67
CA LEU A 19 -12.08 1.97 20.32
C LEU A 19 -13.21 2.26 19.29
N PRO A 20 -14.35 1.54 19.28
CA PRO A 20 -15.44 1.84 18.36
C PRO A 20 -16.04 3.24 18.52
N VAL A 21 -15.96 3.82 19.73
CA VAL A 21 -16.46 5.18 20.00
C VAL A 21 -15.45 6.22 19.53
N ILE A 22 -14.15 5.95 19.70
CA ILE A 22 -13.06 6.89 19.38
C ILE A 22 -13.02 7.27 17.90
N GLN A 23 -13.45 6.39 17.00
CA GLN A 23 -13.48 6.69 15.56
C GLN A 23 -14.30 7.95 15.21
N HIS A 24 -15.27 8.31 16.05
CA HIS A 24 -16.11 9.51 15.89
C HIS A 24 -15.51 10.78 16.49
N HIS A 25 -14.36 10.66 17.17
CA HIS A 25 -13.70 11.76 17.86
C HIS A 25 -12.36 12.12 17.24
N VAL A 26 -11.57 11.12 16.81
CA VAL A 26 -10.19 11.27 16.34
C VAL A 26 -10.08 10.86 14.87
N LEU A 27 -9.46 11.73 14.05
CA LEU A 27 -9.41 11.55 12.60
C LEU A 27 -8.09 10.97 12.08
N GLN A 28 -6.95 11.32 12.69
CA GLN A 28 -5.64 11.02 12.12
C GLN A 28 -4.79 10.14 13.03
N THR A 29 -4.49 10.59 14.24
CA THR A 29 -3.57 9.87 15.15
C THR A 29 -4.17 9.70 16.52
N LEU A 30 -4.14 8.47 17.03
CA LEU A 30 -4.54 8.16 18.40
C LEU A 30 -3.33 7.62 19.17
N TYR A 31 -2.81 8.43 20.09
CA TYR A 31 -1.88 7.94 21.09
C TYR A 31 -2.64 7.17 22.17
N ILE A 32 -2.09 6.06 22.63
CA ILE A 32 -2.65 5.28 23.74
C ILE A 32 -1.60 5.18 24.83
N GLN A 33 -1.88 5.77 25.98
CA GLN A 33 -1.11 5.59 27.20
C GLN A 33 -1.80 4.55 28.07
N TYR A 34 -1.15 3.41 28.29
CA TYR A 34 -1.61 2.46 29.29
C TYR A 34 -1.15 2.90 30.68
N SER A 35 -2.06 2.89 31.65
CA SER A 35 -1.80 3.27 33.04
C SER A 35 -2.61 2.36 33.96
N PRO A 36 -2.13 1.13 34.21
CA PRO A 36 -2.85 0.15 35.00
C PRO A 36 -3.04 0.65 36.44
N GLY A 37 -4.28 0.58 36.90
CA GLY A 37 -4.65 1.04 38.22
C GLY A 37 -4.92 2.54 38.28
N LYS A 38 -5.59 2.95 39.35
CA LYS A 38 -6.05 4.32 39.53
C LYS A 38 -4.92 5.29 40.02
N ARG A 39 -3.63 4.98 39.86
CA ARG A 39 -2.52 5.91 40.18
C ARG A 39 -1.91 6.39 38.87
N VAL A 40 -2.00 7.69 38.61
CA VAL A 40 -1.25 8.36 37.53
C VAL A 40 0.20 8.55 38.00
N GLN A 41 0.92 7.44 38.18
CA GLN A 41 2.38 7.47 38.27
C GLN A 41 2.90 6.92 36.95
N CYS A 42 3.70 7.75 36.28
CA CYS A 42 4.21 7.59 34.91
C CYS A 42 5.26 6.47 34.78
N GLN A 43 5.16 5.40 35.58
CA GLN A 43 6.15 4.33 35.67
C GLN A 43 5.46 2.98 35.66
N MET A 44 4.99 2.50 34.50
CA MET A 44 4.68 1.08 34.34
C MET A 44 5.00 0.66 32.89
N MET A 45 5.86 -0.36 32.75
CA MET A 45 6.11 -1.01 31.46
C MET A 45 4.80 -1.63 30.96
N THR A 46 4.37 -1.26 29.77
CA THR A 46 3.23 -1.92 29.12
C THR A 46 3.64 -3.35 28.74
N ASN A 47 2.95 -4.36 29.23
CA ASN A 47 3.24 -5.76 28.90
C ASN A 47 3.02 -6.00 27.39
N SER A 48 3.93 -6.74 26.74
CA SER A 48 3.87 -7.19 25.34
C SER A 48 2.45 -7.63 24.90
N ARG A 49 1.76 -8.42 25.75
CA ARG A 49 0.41 -8.93 25.49
C ARG A 49 -0.62 -7.81 25.33
N VAL A 50 -0.51 -6.74 26.11
CA VAL A 50 -1.43 -5.60 26.07
C VAL A 50 -1.25 -4.81 24.79
N ILE A 51 0.00 -4.53 24.40
CA ILE A 51 0.31 -3.82 23.15
C ILE A 51 -0.22 -4.61 21.95
N THR A 52 0.08 -5.91 21.91
CA THR A 52 -0.38 -6.80 20.84
C THR A 52 -1.90 -6.81 20.75
N SER A 53 -2.59 -6.91 21.89
CA SER A 53 -4.06 -6.89 21.95
C SER A 53 -4.65 -5.56 21.47
N ILE A 54 -4.07 -4.43 21.85
CA ILE A 54 -4.53 -3.09 21.42
C ILE A 54 -4.41 -2.96 19.91
N TYR A 55 -3.26 -3.30 19.33
CA TYR A 55 -3.04 -3.21 17.88
C TYR A 55 -3.92 -4.18 17.09
N ALA A 56 -4.13 -5.40 17.60
CA ALA A 56 -5.05 -6.35 17.00
C ALA A 56 -6.47 -5.78 16.91
N LEU A 57 -7.01 -5.28 18.04
CA LEU A 57 -8.35 -4.69 18.09
C LEU A 57 -8.47 -3.40 17.28
N ALA A 58 -7.45 -2.56 17.27
CA ALA A 58 -7.43 -1.33 16.47
C ALA A 58 -7.58 -1.61 14.98
N THR A 59 -7.10 -2.76 14.49
CA THR A 59 -7.24 -3.15 13.08
C THR A 59 -8.70 -3.31 12.67
N SER A 60 -9.54 -3.81 13.57
CA SER A 60 -10.97 -4.03 13.30
C SER A 60 -11.85 -2.80 13.49
N PHE A 61 -11.43 -1.85 14.34
CA PHE A 61 -12.28 -0.71 14.73
C PHE A 61 -11.81 0.64 14.20
N LEU A 62 -10.53 0.78 13.85
CA LEU A 62 -9.89 2.06 13.56
C LEU A 62 -9.07 2.02 12.27
N GLU A 63 -9.65 1.53 11.18
CA GLU A 63 -8.96 1.37 9.88
C GLU A 63 -8.30 2.66 9.35
N ARG A 64 -8.87 3.83 9.69
CA ARG A 64 -8.41 5.14 9.20
C ARG A 64 -7.58 5.94 10.20
N VAL A 65 -7.41 5.43 11.42
CA VAL A 65 -6.71 6.16 12.50
C VAL A 65 -5.37 5.48 12.80
N ASP A 66 -4.30 6.26 12.74
CA ASP A 66 -2.96 5.82 13.10
C ASP A 66 -2.84 5.68 14.63
N VAL A 67 -3.05 4.45 15.11
CA VAL A 67 -2.89 4.12 16.54
C VAL A 67 -1.41 3.99 16.90
N ARG A 68 -0.97 4.63 17.98
CA ARG A 68 0.40 4.56 18.53
C ARG A 68 0.35 4.32 20.04
N VAL A 69 0.78 3.14 20.49
CA VAL A 69 0.84 2.79 21.91
C VAL A 69 2.16 3.29 22.50
N LEU A 70 2.09 4.14 23.52
CA LEU A 70 3.26 4.70 24.19
C LEU A 70 3.88 3.66 25.12
N ILE A 71 5.19 3.45 25.02
CA ILE A 71 5.94 2.45 25.79
C ILE A 71 6.68 3.08 26.98
N SER A 72 6.94 4.39 26.90
CA SER A 72 7.48 5.27 27.95
C SER A 72 8.20 4.55 29.10
N ARG A 73 9.50 4.31 28.92
CA ARG A 73 10.40 3.82 29.98
C ARG A 73 10.90 4.93 30.92
N ALA A 74 10.66 6.18 30.57
CA ALA A 74 11.32 7.31 31.21
C ALA A 74 10.68 7.72 32.54
N ASN A 75 11.53 7.95 33.54
CA ASN A 75 11.25 8.59 34.84
C ASN A 75 10.73 10.05 34.75
N GLN A 76 10.24 10.47 33.58
CA GLN A 76 10.02 11.87 33.25
C GLN A 76 8.73 12.45 33.86
N GLY A 77 7.76 11.61 34.27
CA GLY A 77 6.56 12.09 34.97
C GLY A 77 5.59 12.88 34.08
N PHE A 78 5.77 12.87 32.76
CA PHE A 78 4.88 13.47 31.77
C PHE A 78 4.89 12.66 30.47
N ILE A 79 3.84 12.85 29.68
CA ILE A 79 3.60 12.35 28.34
C ILE A 79 4.04 13.44 27.35
N ALA A 80 5.01 13.10 26.51
CA ALA A 80 5.48 13.94 25.42
C ALA A 80 5.18 13.22 24.09
N THR A 81 4.12 13.66 23.41
CA THR A 81 3.84 13.25 22.03
C THR A 81 4.56 14.20 21.07
N ARG A 82 4.93 13.76 19.86
CA ARG A 82 5.47 14.69 18.85
C ARG A 82 4.39 15.53 18.18
N ARG A 83 3.18 14.98 18.03
CA ARG A 83 2.02 15.73 17.56
C ARG A 83 1.27 16.38 18.73
N PRO A 84 0.84 17.65 18.61
CA PRO A 84 0.09 18.32 19.66
C PRO A 84 -1.25 17.61 19.88
N VAL A 85 -1.52 17.18 21.10
CA VAL A 85 -2.79 16.55 21.45
C VAL A 85 -3.90 17.60 21.51
N GLU A 86 -5.02 17.31 20.83
CA GLU A 86 -6.20 18.17 20.79
C GLU A 86 -7.34 17.64 21.67
N LEU A 87 -7.35 16.33 21.93
CA LEU A 87 -8.38 15.66 22.71
C LEU A 87 -7.75 14.60 23.61
N VAL A 88 -8.03 14.66 24.92
CA VAL A 88 -7.74 13.56 25.84
C VAL A 88 -9.03 12.78 26.12
N ILE A 89 -8.95 11.46 26.00
CA ILE A 89 -10.05 10.53 26.19
C ILE A 89 -9.69 9.65 27.38
N PHE A 90 -10.53 9.62 28.40
CA PHE A 90 -10.39 8.69 29.51
C PHE A 90 -11.36 7.51 29.32
N ASP A 91 -10.89 6.28 29.49
CA ASP A 91 -11.70 5.05 29.40
C ASP A 91 -12.65 4.81 30.59
N GLY A 92 -12.81 5.83 31.43
CA GLY A 92 -13.67 5.89 32.60
C GLY A 92 -13.23 7.05 33.51
N ASN A 93 -13.83 7.16 34.69
CA ASN A 93 -13.53 8.27 35.60
C ASN A 93 -12.09 8.24 36.15
N PRO A 94 -11.22 9.21 35.77
CA PRO A 94 -9.85 9.25 36.25
C PRO A 94 -9.80 9.68 37.72
N ARG A 95 -8.78 9.24 38.46
CA ARG A 95 -8.57 9.67 39.86
C ARG A 95 -8.05 11.10 39.99
N VAL A 96 -7.23 11.51 39.02
CA VAL A 96 -6.76 12.90 38.93
C VAL A 96 -7.81 13.64 38.13
N ASP A 97 -8.17 14.83 38.60
CA ASP A 97 -9.01 15.76 37.84
C ASP A 97 -8.49 15.85 36.39
N PRO A 98 -9.32 15.59 35.37
CA PRO A 98 -8.91 15.56 33.97
C PRO A 98 -8.15 16.82 33.52
N GLN A 99 -8.56 18.00 34.02
CA GLN A 99 -7.88 19.24 33.70
C GLN A 99 -6.47 19.28 34.31
N THR A 100 -6.34 18.88 35.58
CA THR A 100 -5.04 18.72 36.24
C THR A 100 -4.14 17.71 35.51
N PHE A 101 -4.71 16.62 34.98
CA PHE A 101 -3.98 15.65 34.17
C PHE A 101 -3.36 16.32 32.94
N VAL A 102 -4.20 17.01 32.16
CA VAL A 102 -3.79 17.69 30.92
C VAL A 102 -2.73 18.75 31.19
N GLU A 103 -2.87 19.51 32.28
CA GLU A 103 -1.94 20.60 32.59
C GLU A 103 -0.57 20.11 33.07
N LYS A 104 -0.55 19.09 33.93
CA LYS A 104 0.68 18.61 34.59
C LYS A 104 1.41 17.51 33.83
N PHE A 105 0.66 16.59 33.22
CA PHE A 105 1.23 15.37 32.65
C PHE A 105 1.28 15.39 31.13
N LEU A 106 0.63 16.32 30.43
CA LEU A 106 0.67 16.37 28.96
C LEU A 106 1.39 17.61 28.46
N ARG A 107 2.62 17.44 27.94
CA ARG A 107 3.47 18.57 27.51
C ARG A 107 3.06 19.15 26.18
N ASN A 108 2.92 18.31 25.15
CA ASN A 108 2.63 18.76 23.80
C ASN A 108 1.13 18.73 23.54
N ARG A 109 0.44 19.82 23.90
CA ARG A 109 -1.00 19.99 23.72
C ARG A 109 -1.31 21.23 22.91
N SER A 110 -2.40 21.17 22.14
CA SER A 110 -2.96 22.35 21.49
C SER A 110 -3.51 23.35 22.52
N ARG A 111 -3.62 24.62 22.14
CA ARG A 111 -4.20 25.67 23.01
C ARG A 111 -5.67 25.39 23.38
N SER A 112 -6.39 24.69 22.52
CA SER A 112 -7.79 24.30 22.69
C SER A 112 -7.96 22.83 23.10
N CYS A 113 -6.95 22.23 23.73
CA CYS A 113 -6.99 20.83 24.14
C CYS A 113 -8.16 20.62 25.11
N ARG A 114 -9.07 19.73 24.73
CA ARG A 114 -10.25 19.37 25.53
C ARG A 114 -10.13 17.93 26.03
N TRP A 115 -11.00 17.55 26.95
CA TRP A 115 -11.05 16.19 27.45
C TRP A 115 -12.48 15.65 27.48
N ILE A 116 -12.62 14.33 27.37
CA ILE A 116 -13.88 13.59 27.55
C ILE A 116 -13.64 12.35 28.40
N SER A 117 -14.64 11.94 29.16
CA SER A 117 -14.67 10.65 29.85
C SER A 117 -15.70 9.76 29.17
N LEU A 118 -15.31 8.53 28.84
CA LEU A 118 -16.24 7.52 28.33
C LEU A 118 -16.69 6.68 29.53
N ASP A 119 -17.80 7.06 30.15
CA ASP A 119 -18.48 6.21 31.14
C ASP A 119 -19.16 5.07 30.39
N THR A 120 -18.44 3.96 30.22
CA THR A 120 -19.06 2.70 29.83
C THR A 120 -19.66 2.08 31.10
N ASP A 121 -20.92 2.40 31.41
CA ASP A 121 -21.68 1.69 32.43
C ASP A 121 -21.63 0.16 32.15
N GLY A 122 -21.50 -0.63 33.22
CA GLY A 122 -21.46 -2.09 33.17
C GLY A 122 -20.06 -2.69 33.19
N ASP A 123 -19.52 -2.84 34.40
CA ASP A 123 -18.70 -4.01 34.73
C ASP A 123 -19.67 -5.21 34.86
N GLU A 124 -20.29 -5.62 33.74
CA GLU A 124 -20.88 -6.95 33.69
C GLU A 124 -19.70 -7.91 33.81
N THR A 125 -19.58 -8.49 34.99
CA THR A 125 -18.84 -9.72 35.23
C THR A 125 -19.21 -10.71 34.14
N LEU A 126 -18.36 -10.82 33.12
CA LEU A 126 -18.32 -12.00 32.27
C LEU A 126 -18.23 -13.18 33.23
N GLY A 127 -19.23 -14.07 33.17
CA GLY A 127 -19.40 -15.17 34.09
C GLY A 127 -18.10 -15.96 34.28
N GLU A 128 -17.91 -16.44 35.51
CA GLU A 128 -16.88 -17.40 35.89
C GLU A 128 -16.90 -18.59 34.91
N GLY A 129 -16.07 -18.54 33.87
CA GLY A 129 -16.11 -19.51 32.77
C GLY A 129 -15.06 -19.26 31.69
N GLU A 130 -14.69 -18.01 31.42
CA GLU A 130 -13.52 -17.72 30.59
C GLU A 130 -12.32 -17.38 31.48
N LYS A 131 -11.32 -18.27 31.48
CA LYS A 131 -10.02 -18.01 32.10
C LYS A 131 -9.53 -16.63 31.66
N ASN A 132 -9.29 -15.75 32.63
CA ASN A 132 -8.63 -14.46 32.45
C ASN A 132 -7.36 -14.64 31.57
N PRO A 133 -7.34 -14.24 30.28
CA PRO A 133 -6.18 -14.47 29.42
C PRO A 133 -4.98 -13.59 29.82
N LEU A 134 -5.25 -12.61 30.69
CA LEU A 134 -4.37 -11.52 31.07
C LEU A 134 -3.80 -11.66 32.49
N GLY A 135 -4.10 -12.77 33.19
CA GLY A 135 -3.53 -13.11 34.49
C GLY A 135 -2.27 -13.97 34.37
N GLY A 136 -1.15 -13.39 33.94
CA GLY A 136 0.17 -14.01 34.02
C GLY A 136 1.08 -13.14 34.89
N GLY A 137 1.80 -13.75 35.83
CA GLY A 137 2.64 -13.06 36.82
C GLY A 137 3.65 -12.08 36.21
N GLU A 138 4.01 -11.07 37.00
CA GLU A 138 5.02 -10.05 36.70
C GLU A 138 6.43 -10.67 36.61
N GLU A 139 6.71 -11.47 35.58
CA GLU A 139 8.09 -11.70 35.17
C GLU A 139 8.54 -10.45 34.38
N LEU A 140 9.45 -9.68 34.97
CA LEU A 140 10.15 -8.61 34.27
C LEU A 140 10.82 -9.20 33.02
N GLU A 141 10.27 -8.89 31.86
CA GLU A 141 10.84 -9.34 30.59
C GLU A 141 12.30 -8.89 30.50
N LYS A 142 13.20 -9.81 30.15
CA LYS A 142 14.62 -9.51 29.95
C LYS A 142 14.75 -8.36 28.94
N VAL A 143 15.63 -7.41 29.24
CA VAL A 143 15.98 -6.30 28.36
C VAL A 143 17.45 -6.40 27.96
N TRP A 144 17.77 -5.88 26.78
CA TRP A 144 19.10 -5.90 26.20
C TRP A 144 19.51 -4.49 25.76
N ASP A 145 20.80 -4.23 25.68
CA ASP A 145 21.30 -2.89 25.40
C ASP A 145 21.14 -2.54 23.94
N ARG A 146 21.44 -3.52 23.07
CA ARG A 146 21.48 -3.34 21.63
C ARG A 146 20.65 -4.41 20.94
N VAL A 147 19.54 -3.96 20.36
CA VAL A 147 18.56 -4.81 19.67
C VAL A 147 18.60 -4.51 18.19
N VAL A 148 18.44 -5.54 17.35
CA VAL A 148 18.31 -5.40 15.91
C VAL A 148 17.05 -6.08 15.40
N LEU A 149 16.46 -5.55 14.34
CA LEU A 149 15.41 -6.22 13.56
C LEU A 149 15.48 -5.77 12.10
N GLY A 150 14.83 -6.52 11.22
CA GLY A 150 14.76 -6.21 9.80
C GLY A 150 13.40 -6.53 9.21
N GLY A 151 13.01 -5.82 8.15
CA GLY A 151 11.74 -6.02 7.50
C GLY A 151 11.50 -5.08 6.33
N THR A 152 10.40 -5.32 5.61
CA THR A 152 10.02 -4.49 4.47
C THR A 152 9.36 -3.19 4.89
N PHE A 153 8.54 -3.19 5.95
CA PHE A 153 7.92 -1.98 6.51
C PHE A 153 7.18 -1.11 5.47
N ASP A 154 6.55 -1.75 4.49
CA ASP A 154 5.67 -1.07 3.53
C ASP A 154 4.39 -0.60 4.25
N ARG A 155 4.09 0.71 4.18
CA ARG A 155 2.92 1.37 4.78
C ARG A 155 2.59 0.86 6.19
N LEU A 156 3.38 1.25 7.19
CA LEU A 156 3.29 0.77 8.57
C LEU A 156 1.87 0.47 9.09
N HIS A 157 1.53 -0.81 9.13
CA HIS A 157 0.30 -1.33 9.69
C HIS A 157 0.51 -1.87 11.10
N ASN A 158 -0.59 -2.22 11.77
CA ASN A 158 -0.58 -2.69 13.16
C ASN A 158 0.31 -3.93 13.37
N GLY A 159 0.40 -4.84 12.39
CA GLY A 159 1.41 -5.93 12.41
C GLY A 159 2.87 -5.44 12.51
N HIS A 160 3.28 -4.44 11.72
CA HIS A 160 4.62 -3.84 11.86
C HIS A 160 4.78 -3.14 13.21
N LYS A 161 3.75 -2.44 13.68
CA LYS A 161 3.79 -1.73 14.96
C LYS A 161 3.94 -2.67 16.13
N ILE A 162 3.32 -3.86 16.10
CA ILE A 162 3.56 -4.93 17.08
C ILE A 162 5.04 -5.32 17.06
N LEU A 163 5.59 -5.72 15.91
CA LEU A 163 6.99 -6.14 15.79
C LEU A 163 7.99 -5.07 16.28
N LEU A 164 7.78 -3.81 15.88
CA LEU A 164 8.62 -2.68 16.30
C LEU A 164 8.47 -2.40 17.80
N SER A 165 7.25 -2.46 18.34
CA SER A 165 6.98 -2.25 19.77
C SER A 165 7.61 -3.34 20.63
N GLU A 166 7.58 -4.61 20.19
CA GLU A 166 8.24 -5.73 20.88
C GLU A 166 9.76 -5.56 20.96
N ALA A 167 10.37 -4.95 19.93
CA ALA A 167 11.79 -4.63 19.96
C ALA A 167 12.10 -3.45 20.89
N VAL A 168 11.27 -2.40 20.87
CA VAL A 168 11.38 -1.27 21.81
C VAL A 168 11.22 -1.73 23.26
N LEU A 169 10.26 -2.62 23.54
CA LEU A 169 10.06 -3.24 24.86
C LEU A 169 11.26 -4.03 25.36
N ARG A 170 12.20 -4.42 24.48
CA ARG A 170 13.40 -5.20 24.83
C ARG A 170 14.70 -4.44 24.69
N CYS A 171 14.68 -3.18 24.25
CA CYS A 171 15.88 -2.41 23.92
C CYS A 171 16.15 -1.29 24.93
N ARG A 172 17.31 -1.28 25.60
CA ARG A 172 17.68 -0.26 26.59
C ARG A 172 18.36 0.97 25.99
N GLU A 173 19.24 0.80 25.00
CA GLU A 173 20.11 1.89 24.54
C GLU A 173 20.00 2.17 23.05
N LYS A 174 20.20 1.16 22.19
CA LYS A 174 20.21 1.33 20.73
C LYS A 174 19.38 0.26 20.03
N LEU A 175 18.44 0.70 19.18
CA LEU A 175 17.68 -0.15 18.28
C LEU A 175 18.08 0.11 16.83
N THR A 176 18.67 -0.89 16.19
CA THR A 176 18.99 -0.86 14.75
C THR A 176 17.86 -1.54 13.96
N VAL A 177 17.32 -0.85 12.94
CA VAL A 177 16.27 -1.39 12.08
C VAL A 177 16.70 -1.39 10.62
N GLY A 178 16.81 -2.58 10.04
CA GLY A 178 17.06 -2.76 8.61
C GLY A 178 15.77 -2.70 7.79
N VAL A 179 15.71 -1.79 6.83
CA VAL A 179 14.57 -1.61 5.92
C VAL A 179 14.95 -2.12 4.54
N THR A 180 14.27 -3.16 4.04
CA THR A 180 14.65 -3.79 2.76
C THR A 180 14.59 -2.83 1.58
N ASP A 181 15.60 -2.78 0.73
CA ASP A 181 15.63 -1.96 -0.47
C ASP A 181 14.96 -2.66 -1.68
N GLU A 182 15.09 -2.07 -2.87
CA GLU A 182 14.51 -2.59 -4.10
C GLU A 182 14.98 -4.01 -4.44
N THR A 183 16.25 -4.35 -4.18
CA THR A 183 16.84 -5.65 -4.51
C THR A 183 16.19 -6.81 -3.73
N MET A 184 15.64 -6.51 -2.56
CA MET A 184 15.05 -7.50 -1.66
C MET A 184 13.52 -7.61 -1.75
N ILE A 185 12.84 -6.67 -2.43
CA ILE A 185 11.37 -6.64 -2.49
C ILE A 185 10.77 -7.22 -3.77
N GLN A 186 11.55 -7.41 -4.84
CA GLN A 186 11.05 -7.86 -6.15
C GLN A 186 10.30 -9.20 -6.12
N GLY A 187 10.62 -10.08 -5.16
CA GLY A 187 9.92 -11.36 -4.97
C GLY A 187 8.58 -11.24 -4.22
N LYS A 188 8.18 -10.04 -3.77
CA LYS A 188 6.96 -9.83 -3.00
C LYS A 188 5.76 -9.64 -3.92
N ILE A 189 4.59 -10.05 -3.45
CA ILE A 189 3.34 -9.84 -4.18
C ILE A 189 3.07 -8.33 -4.35
N LEU A 190 2.81 -7.92 -5.60
CA LEU A 190 2.58 -6.51 -5.99
C LEU A 190 3.71 -5.57 -5.52
N TRP A 191 4.97 -6.01 -5.61
CA TRP A 191 6.10 -5.23 -5.12
C TRP A 191 6.22 -3.84 -5.76
N GLU A 192 5.66 -3.66 -6.96
CA GLU A 192 5.60 -2.38 -7.67
C GLU A 192 4.75 -1.32 -6.95
N LEU A 193 3.89 -1.75 -6.00
CA LEU A 193 3.12 -0.85 -5.14
C LEU A 193 3.85 -0.50 -3.83
N ILE A 194 4.98 -1.13 -3.50
CA ILE A 194 5.73 -0.86 -2.27
C ILE A 194 6.31 0.56 -2.32
N GLU A 195 6.23 1.27 -1.20
CA GLU A 195 6.77 2.63 -1.12
C GLU A 195 8.31 2.68 -1.28
N PRO A 196 8.87 3.79 -1.78
CA PRO A 196 10.33 3.98 -1.82
C PRO A 196 11.00 3.75 -0.46
N CYS A 197 12.23 3.23 -0.47
CA CYS A 197 12.95 2.83 0.74
C CYS A 197 13.09 3.98 1.74
N GLU A 198 13.41 5.18 1.25
CA GLU A 198 13.59 6.39 2.04
C GLU A 198 12.31 6.76 2.79
N LYS A 199 11.15 6.63 2.13
CA LYS A 199 9.84 6.92 2.73
C LYS A 199 9.51 5.92 3.84
N ARG A 200 9.82 4.64 3.62
CA ARG A 200 9.62 3.57 4.63
C ARG A 200 10.55 3.76 5.83
N ILE A 201 11.81 4.12 5.61
CA ILE A 201 12.78 4.45 6.67
C ILE A 201 12.25 5.61 7.52
N GLU A 202 11.76 6.68 6.89
CA GLU A 202 11.23 7.84 7.62
C GLU A 202 9.99 7.47 8.43
N ALA A 203 9.06 6.69 7.86
CA ALA A 203 7.89 6.21 8.59
C ALA A 203 8.26 5.37 9.82
N VAL A 204 9.25 4.48 9.69
CA VAL A 204 9.77 3.67 10.82
C VAL A 204 10.42 4.56 11.89
N LYS A 205 11.26 5.51 11.49
CA LYS A 205 11.90 6.47 12.42
C LYS A 205 10.85 7.28 13.18
N GLU A 206 9.87 7.84 12.46
CA GLU A 206 8.81 8.65 13.04
C GLU A 206 7.96 7.84 14.02
N PHE A 207 7.62 6.59 13.67
CA PHE A 207 6.86 5.70 14.57
C PHE A 207 7.65 5.37 15.84
N LEU A 208 8.91 4.94 15.71
CA LEU A 208 9.75 4.55 16.85
C LEU A 208 9.93 5.71 17.83
N GLN A 209 10.29 6.89 17.32
CA GLN A 209 10.49 8.07 18.14
C GLN A 209 9.19 8.63 18.76
N ASP A 210 8.03 8.23 18.25
CA ASP A 210 6.73 8.59 18.83
C ASP A 210 6.34 7.71 20.01
N ILE A 211 6.71 6.43 19.99
CA ILE A 211 6.31 5.46 21.03
C ILE A 211 7.29 5.43 22.22
N ASP A 212 8.57 5.75 21.97
CA ASP A 212 9.59 5.93 22.99
C ASP A 212 10.70 6.85 22.43
N ASP A 213 11.02 7.95 23.12
CA ASP A 213 12.06 8.90 22.70
C ASP A 213 13.39 8.74 23.47
N SER A 214 13.46 7.74 24.37
CA SER A 214 14.62 7.50 25.24
C SER A 214 15.67 6.58 24.62
N ILE A 215 15.35 5.88 23.53
CA ILE A 215 16.22 4.94 22.84
C ILE A 215 16.85 5.61 21.61
N SER A 216 18.12 5.28 21.32
CA SER A 216 18.77 5.69 20.07
C SER A 216 18.33 4.79 18.92
N TYR A 217 17.74 5.37 17.87
CA TYR A 217 17.29 4.63 16.69
C TYR A 217 18.24 4.79 15.51
N ASP A 218 18.63 3.66 14.91
CA ASP A 218 19.46 3.58 13.72
C ASP A 218 18.71 2.80 12.62
N VAL A 219 17.99 3.52 11.76
CA VAL A 219 17.13 2.92 10.72
C VAL A 219 17.80 3.10 9.36
N VAL A 220 18.18 1.99 8.75
CA VAL A 220 19.08 1.94 7.59
C VAL A 220 18.52 1.05 6.48
N PRO A 221 18.83 1.33 5.19
CA PRO A 221 18.47 0.42 4.11
C PRO A 221 19.30 -0.87 4.19
N ILE A 222 18.70 -2.00 3.82
CA ILE A 222 19.40 -3.28 3.67
C ILE A 222 19.13 -3.88 2.29
N SER A 223 20.18 -4.38 1.66
CA SER A 223 20.17 -5.04 0.35
C SER A 223 20.40 -6.56 0.45
N ASP A 224 20.59 -7.07 1.67
CA ASP A 224 20.73 -8.50 1.96
C ASP A 224 20.13 -8.85 3.33
N ILE A 225 20.00 -10.14 3.62
CA ILE A 225 19.37 -10.64 4.86
C ILE A 225 20.18 -10.36 6.13
N TYR A 226 21.44 -9.95 6.01
CA TYR A 226 22.36 -9.73 7.13
C TYR A 226 22.42 -8.24 7.50
N GLY A 227 22.45 -7.35 6.52
CA GLY A 227 22.52 -5.91 6.75
C GLY A 227 23.67 -5.55 7.71
N PRO A 228 23.45 -4.65 8.70
CA PRO A 228 24.45 -4.27 9.69
C PRO A 228 24.97 -5.42 10.57
N THR A 229 24.19 -6.49 10.76
CA THR A 229 24.56 -7.58 11.69
C THR A 229 25.77 -8.38 11.21
N ARG A 230 26.17 -8.23 9.93
CA ARG A 230 27.34 -8.86 9.34
C ARG A 230 28.69 -8.38 9.90
N SER A 231 28.69 -7.22 10.55
CA SER A 231 29.88 -6.50 11.01
C SER A 231 29.71 -5.80 12.36
N GLU A 232 28.49 -5.54 12.82
CA GLU A 232 28.28 -4.92 14.13
C GLU A 232 28.52 -5.95 15.25
N GLU A 233 29.62 -5.76 15.99
CA GLU A 233 30.06 -6.68 17.07
C GLU A 233 29.14 -6.58 18.28
N ASN A 234 28.76 -5.35 18.64
CA ASN A 234 27.99 -5.02 19.83
C ASN A 234 26.49 -5.12 19.54
N LEU A 235 25.99 -6.34 19.36
CA LEU A 235 24.56 -6.65 19.26
C LEU A 235 24.23 -7.79 20.21
N ASP A 236 23.07 -7.70 20.86
CA ASP A 236 22.67 -8.67 21.88
C ASP A 236 21.46 -9.53 21.46
N LEU A 237 20.48 -8.92 20.80
CA LEU A 237 19.19 -9.54 20.47
C LEU A 237 18.79 -9.23 19.03
N ILE A 238 18.31 -10.24 18.30
CA ILE A 238 17.56 -10.06 17.07
C ILE A 238 16.07 -10.37 17.29
N VAL A 239 15.21 -9.43 16.90
CA VAL A 239 13.75 -9.60 16.93
C VAL A 239 13.26 -9.93 15.52
N VAL A 240 12.49 -11.01 15.41
CA VAL A 240 11.96 -11.54 14.15
C VAL A 240 10.49 -11.89 14.30
N SER A 241 9.74 -11.91 13.18
CA SER A 241 8.42 -12.56 13.14
C SER A 241 8.58 -14.09 13.02
N GLU A 242 7.52 -14.85 13.29
CA GLU A 242 7.50 -16.31 13.02
C GLU A 242 7.97 -16.66 11.60
N GLU A 243 7.58 -15.88 10.60
CA GLU A 243 7.93 -16.10 9.21
C GLU A 243 9.41 -15.85 8.90
N THR A 244 10.01 -14.91 9.63
CA THR A 244 11.40 -14.48 9.44
C THR A 244 12.35 -15.13 10.44
N LYS A 245 11.86 -16.07 11.26
CA LYS A 245 12.65 -16.86 12.21
C LYS A 245 13.87 -17.52 11.57
N ARG A 246 13.71 -18.09 10.37
CA ARG A 246 14.82 -18.67 9.59
C ARG A 246 15.87 -17.62 9.20
N GLY A 247 15.45 -16.38 8.95
CA GLY A 247 16.37 -15.27 8.68
C GLY A 247 17.26 -14.96 9.88
N GLY A 248 16.68 -14.91 11.09
CA GLY A 248 17.44 -14.73 12.33
C GLY A 248 18.45 -15.86 12.60
N GLN A 249 18.09 -17.11 12.26
CA GLN A 249 19.01 -18.25 12.33
C GLN A 249 20.21 -18.09 11.38
N LYS A 250 19.96 -17.72 10.12
CA LYS A 250 21.02 -17.44 9.13
C LYS A 250 21.94 -16.31 9.56
N VAL A 251 21.41 -15.27 10.20
CA VAL A 251 22.21 -14.20 10.79
C VAL A 251 23.19 -14.76 11.82
N ASN A 252 22.73 -15.63 12.72
CA ASN A 252 23.58 -16.25 13.73
C ASN A 252 24.61 -17.23 13.14
N GLU A 253 24.25 -17.99 12.10
CA GLU A 253 25.20 -18.82 11.35
C GLU A 253 26.38 -17.99 10.81
N LEU A 254 26.08 -16.91 10.06
CA LEU A 254 27.11 -16.02 9.53
C LEU A 254 27.93 -15.33 10.64
N ARG A 255 27.28 -14.96 11.76
CA ARG A 255 27.99 -14.36 12.90
C ARG A 255 28.95 -15.35 13.53
N GLY A 256 28.55 -16.61 13.69
CA GLY A 256 29.42 -17.69 14.18
C GLY A 256 30.63 -17.93 13.27
N GLU A 257 30.43 -17.97 11.96
CA GLU A 257 31.51 -18.09 10.96
C GLU A 257 32.53 -16.95 11.05
N LYS A 258 32.09 -15.75 11.44
CA LYS A 258 32.94 -14.57 11.59
C LYS A 258 33.50 -14.37 13.00
N GLY A 259 33.26 -15.30 13.93
CA GLY A 259 33.67 -15.15 15.33
C GLY A 259 32.96 -14.01 16.07
N LEU A 260 31.81 -13.55 15.58
CA LEU A 260 30.98 -12.54 16.22
C LEU A 260 30.07 -13.18 17.28
N ARG A 261 29.68 -12.39 18.27
CA ARG A 261 28.74 -12.83 19.32
C ARG A 261 27.40 -13.27 18.71
N ILE A 262 26.95 -14.48 19.04
CA ILE A 262 25.63 -15.00 18.67
C ILE A 262 24.54 -14.20 19.38
N LEU A 263 23.49 -13.82 18.65
CA LEU A 263 22.38 -13.02 19.15
C LEU A 263 21.33 -13.93 19.80
N ASP A 264 20.76 -13.48 20.91
CA ASP A 264 19.49 -14.01 21.40
C ASP A 264 18.43 -13.78 20.31
N VAL A 265 17.53 -14.74 20.07
CA VAL A 265 16.48 -14.62 19.05
C VAL A 265 15.13 -14.54 19.76
N HIS A 266 14.42 -13.43 19.58
CA HIS A 266 13.05 -13.27 20.04
C HIS A 266 12.07 -13.31 18.87
N VAL A 267 11.10 -14.22 18.93
CA VAL A 267 10.12 -14.44 17.87
C VAL A 267 8.78 -13.83 18.28
N VAL A 268 8.25 -12.96 17.44
CA VAL A 268 6.99 -12.26 17.63
C VAL A 268 5.89 -12.92 16.78
N GLN A 269 4.77 -13.20 17.42
CA GLN A 269 3.56 -13.64 16.75
C GLN A 269 2.74 -12.42 16.28
N LEU A 270 2.43 -12.37 14.99
CA LEU A 270 1.61 -11.30 14.43
C LEU A 270 0.13 -11.63 14.61
N ALA A 271 -0.68 -10.59 14.85
CA ALA A 271 -2.12 -10.74 15.03
C ALA A 271 -2.84 -11.17 13.74
N GLU A 272 -3.94 -11.90 13.90
CA GLU A 272 -4.86 -12.25 12.81
C GLU A 272 -5.59 -11.02 12.28
N ASP A 273 -5.87 -11.02 10.98
CA ASP A 273 -6.69 -10.01 10.32
C ASP A 273 -8.12 -10.53 10.20
N GLY A 274 -9.00 -10.14 11.13
CA GLY A 274 -10.39 -10.61 11.13
C GLY A 274 -11.22 -10.19 9.89
N GLY A 275 -10.71 -9.27 9.06
CA GLY A 275 -11.37 -8.80 7.84
C GLY A 275 -10.77 -9.34 6.54
N HIS A 276 -9.90 -10.36 6.61
CA HIS A 276 -9.26 -10.91 5.40
C HIS A 276 -10.25 -11.63 4.47
N SER A 277 -9.97 -11.55 3.16
CA SER A 277 -10.65 -12.36 2.14
C SER A 277 -9.88 -13.65 1.82
N ASP A 278 -10.51 -14.62 1.15
CA ASP A 278 -9.91 -15.93 0.84
C ASP A 278 -8.57 -15.89 0.08
N HIS A 279 -8.32 -14.81 -0.67
CA HIS A 279 -7.10 -14.61 -1.46
C HIS A 279 -6.03 -13.77 -0.74
N GLU A 280 -6.32 -13.36 0.51
CA GLU A 280 -5.44 -12.61 1.40
C GLU A 280 -4.84 -13.54 2.47
N GLU A 281 -3.76 -13.11 3.10
CA GLU A 281 -3.16 -13.82 4.23
C GLU A 281 -4.07 -13.69 5.48
N ALA A 282 -4.17 -14.73 6.31
CA ALA A 282 -5.02 -14.71 7.52
C ALA A 282 -4.54 -13.72 8.60
N LYS A 283 -3.27 -13.29 8.53
CA LYS A 283 -2.66 -12.34 9.46
C LYS A 283 -2.63 -10.92 8.88
N ILE A 284 -2.40 -9.94 9.73
CA ILE A 284 -2.16 -8.57 9.29
C ILE A 284 -0.81 -8.49 8.57
N SER A 285 -0.82 -8.20 7.27
CA SER A 285 0.39 -8.12 6.46
C SER A 285 0.37 -7.00 5.41
N SER A 286 1.56 -6.61 4.95
CA SER A 286 1.71 -5.61 3.90
C SER A 286 1.22 -6.15 2.55
N SER A 287 1.26 -7.48 2.35
CA SER A 287 0.66 -8.13 1.18
C SER A 287 -0.82 -7.79 1.06
N ASN A 288 -1.60 -7.99 2.14
CA ASN A 288 -3.03 -7.68 2.17
C ASN A 288 -3.28 -6.20 1.91
N GLN A 289 -2.49 -5.30 2.49
CA GLN A 289 -2.65 -3.88 2.23
C GLN A 289 -2.47 -3.54 0.74
N ARG A 290 -1.45 -4.10 0.08
CA ARG A 290 -1.24 -3.87 -1.35
C ARG A 290 -2.37 -4.43 -2.20
N ILE A 291 -2.93 -5.59 -1.83
CA ILE A 291 -4.13 -6.15 -2.49
C ILE A 291 -5.31 -5.18 -2.35
N ARG A 292 -5.54 -4.65 -1.14
CA ARG A 292 -6.63 -3.71 -0.84
C ARG A 292 -6.47 -2.35 -1.53
N LEU A 293 -5.26 -1.96 -1.91
CA LEU A 293 -5.01 -0.76 -2.72
C LEU A 293 -5.52 -0.89 -4.16
N LEU A 294 -5.67 -2.11 -4.69
CA LEU A 294 -6.15 -2.30 -6.05
C LEU A 294 -7.57 -1.77 -6.21
N GLY A 295 -7.84 -1.06 -7.31
CA GLY A 295 -9.12 -0.39 -7.53
C GLY A 295 -9.39 0.82 -6.61
N THR A 296 -8.41 1.25 -5.81
CA THR A 296 -8.46 2.54 -5.09
C THR A 296 -7.70 3.61 -5.87
N ARG A 297 -8.03 4.87 -5.60
CA ARG A 297 -7.34 6.02 -6.18
C ARG A 297 -6.03 6.28 -5.44
N LEU A 298 -4.90 6.12 -6.14
CA LEU A 298 -3.55 6.32 -5.61
C LEU A 298 -3.02 7.75 -5.82
N LYS A 299 -3.57 8.48 -6.81
CA LYS A 299 -3.19 9.86 -7.15
C LYS A 299 -4.43 10.68 -7.47
N GLU A 300 -4.35 12.00 -7.37
CA GLU A 300 -5.48 12.86 -7.76
C GLU A 300 -5.69 12.88 -9.29
N PRO A 301 -6.94 13.04 -9.77
CA PRO A 301 -7.23 13.18 -11.19
C PRO A 301 -6.65 14.48 -11.78
N ASN A 302 -6.23 14.42 -13.04
CA ASN A 302 -5.77 15.58 -13.79
C ASN A 302 -6.93 16.35 -14.42
N LEU A 303 -7.44 17.35 -13.69
CA LEU A 303 -8.56 18.20 -14.12
C LEU A 303 -8.13 19.44 -14.91
N LEU A 304 -6.82 19.68 -15.07
CA LEU A 304 -6.32 20.94 -15.60
C LEU A 304 -6.76 21.12 -17.06
N GLY A 305 -7.57 22.17 -17.29
CA GLY A 305 -8.08 22.55 -18.61
C GLY A 305 -9.14 21.62 -19.21
N LYS A 306 -9.77 20.73 -18.42
CA LYS A 306 -10.73 19.74 -18.92
C LYS A 306 -12.14 19.94 -18.37
N SER A 307 -13.16 19.66 -19.19
CA SER A 307 -14.55 19.51 -18.74
C SER A 307 -14.69 18.20 -17.96
N LEU A 308 -15.48 18.22 -16.87
CA LEU A 308 -15.79 17.01 -16.11
C LEU A 308 -16.72 16.04 -16.84
N LYS A 309 -17.41 16.50 -17.89
CA LYS A 309 -18.31 15.67 -18.71
C LYS A 309 -17.95 15.83 -20.20
N PRO A 310 -17.66 14.72 -20.91
CA PRO A 310 -17.51 13.36 -20.39
C PRO A 310 -16.24 13.21 -19.53
N TYR A 311 -16.30 12.39 -18.49
CA TYR A 311 -15.14 12.03 -17.68
C TYR A 311 -14.37 10.88 -18.36
N ILE A 312 -13.23 11.23 -18.95
CA ILE A 312 -12.35 10.32 -19.69
C ILE A 312 -11.38 9.59 -18.75
N ILE A 313 -11.41 8.26 -18.77
CA ILE A 313 -10.47 7.36 -18.09
C ILE A 313 -9.60 6.67 -19.15
N GLY A 314 -8.28 6.80 -19.05
CA GLY A 314 -7.36 6.05 -19.91
C GLY A 314 -7.07 4.68 -19.32
N LEU A 315 -7.48 3.59 -19.99
CA LEU A 315 -7.21 2.22 -19.54
C LEU A 315 -6.02 1.62 -20.30
N THR A 316 -4.98 1.25 -19.58
CA THR A 316 -3.74 0.69 -20.12
C THR A 316 -3.22 -0.47 -19.27
N GLY A 317 -1.99 -0.92 -19.51
CA GLY A 317 -1.38 -2.07 -18.85
C GLY A 317 -0.60 -2.97 -19.79
N GLY A 318 0.26 -3.81 -19.21
CA GLY A 318 1.11 -4.73 -19.95
C GLY A 318 0.35 -5.74 -20.80
N ILE A 319 1.06 -6.37 -21.73
CA ILE A 319 0.50 -7.49 -22.50
C ILE A 319 0.05 -8.62 -21.56
N ALA A 320 -1.06 -9.27 -21.92
CA ALA A 320 -1.69 -10.33 -21.12
C ALA A 320 -2.12 -9.95 -19.68
N SER A 321 -2.10 -8.67 -19.31
CA SER A 321 -2.51 -8.22 -17.97
C SER A 321 -4.03 -8.15 -17.74
N GLY A 322 -4.84 -8.48 -18.75
CA GLY A 322 -6.30 -8.56 -18.62
C GLY A 322 -7.07 -7.25 -18.83
N LYS A 323 -6.45 -6.23 -19.44
CA LYS A 323 -7.08 -4.92 -19.78
C LYS A 323 -8.47 -5.05 -20.38
N SER A 324 -8.62 -5.84 -21.44
CA SER A 324 -9.90 -5.96 -22.15
C SER A 324 -10.99 -6.58 -21.26
N SER A 325 -10.64 -7.47 -20.33
CA SER A 325 -11.60 -8.00 -19.35
C SER A 325 -12.04 -6.95 -18.33
N VAL A 326 -11.18 -5.99 -17.98
CA VAL A 326 -11.53 -4.83 -17.15
C VAL A 326 -12.39 -3.85 -17.94
N ALA A 327 -12.07 -3.60 -19.22
CA ALA A 327 -12.87 -2.76 -20.10
C ALA A 327 -14.31 -3.29 -20.25
N GLU A 328 -14.48 -4.60 -20.48
CA GLU A 328 -15.79 -5.26 -20.55
C GLU A 328 -16.60 -5.10 -19.26
N LYS A 329 -15.94 -5.22 -18.09
CA LYS A 329 -16.60 -5.02 -16.79
C LYS A 329 -17.04 -3.57 -16.61
N LEU A 330 -16.23 -2.60 -17.02
CA LEU A 330 -16.60 -1.18 -16.97
C LEU A 330 -17.73 -0.86 -17.95
N GLN A 331 -17.73 -1.45 -19.14
CA GLN A 331 -18.82 -1.32 -20.09
C GLN A 331 -20.15 -1.85 -19.51
N ALA A 332 -20.10 -3.01 -18.85
CA ALA A 332 -21.27 -3.59 -18.17
C ALA A 332 -21.81 -2.71 -17.02
N LEU A 333 -20.96 -1.85 -16.44
CA LEU A 333 -21.34 -0.87 -15.42
C LEU A 333 -21.85 0.45 -15.99
N GLY A 334 -21.86 0.61 -17.32
CA GLY A 334 -22.40 1.78 -18.03
C GLY A 334 -21.35 2.73 -18.61
N ALA A 335 -20.06 2.37 -18.60
CA ALA A 335 -19.04 3.18 -19.28
C ALA A 335 -19.16 3.07 -20.81
N GLY A 336 -18.98 4.20 -21.50
CA GLY A 336 -18.65 4.16 -22.93
C GLY A 336 -17.22 3.66 -23.10
N VAL A 337 -16.92 2.84 -24.10
CA VAL A 337 -15.57 2.30 -24.30
C VAL A 337 -15.07 2.59 -25.71
N VAL A 338 -13.91 3.23 -25.80
CA VAL A 338 -13.16 3.45 -27.04
C VAL A 338 -11.97 2.51 -27.09
N HIS A 339 -12.02 1.53 -27.99
CA HIS A 339 -10.93 0.58 -28.19
C HIS A 339 -9.92 1.13 -29.20
N CYS A 340 -8.86 1.78 -28.73
CA CYS A 340 -7.88 2.43 -29.61
C CYS A 340 -7.14 1.42 -30.49
N ASP A 341 -6.91 0.20 -30.00
CA ASP A 341 -6.25 -0.85 -30.78
C ASP A 341 -7.12 -1.31 -31.98
N LYS A 342 -8.46 -1.25 -31.85
CA LYS A 342 -9.39 -1.51 -32.97
C LYS A 342 -9.40 -0.33 -33.95
N LEU A 343 -9.45 0.90 -33.46
CA LEU A 343 -9.35 2.11 -34.30
C LEU A 343 -8.05 2.15 -35.09
N ALA A 344 -6.93 1.72 -34.49
CA ALA A 344 -5.67 1.59 -35.17
C ALA A 344 -5.74 0.63 -36.36
N HIS A 345 -6.45 -0.49 -36.23
CA HIS A 345 -6.66 -1.41 -37.35
C HIS A 345 -7.48 -0.78 -38.48
N ASP A 346 -8.56 -0.09 -38.15
CA ASP A 346 -9.43 0.56 -39.14
C ASP A 346 -8.70 1.68 -39.89
N LEU A 347 -7.76 2.36 -39.22
CA LEU A 347 -6.95 3.43 -39.82
C LEU A 347 -5.98 2.93 -40.90
N TYR A 348 -5.67 1.64 -40.93
CA TYR A 348 -4.85 1.03 -41.98
C TYR A 348 -5.67 0.60 -43.20
N GLU A 349 -7.00 0.74 -43.20
CA GLU A 349 -7.81 0.40 -44.37
C GLU A 349 -7.66 1.44 -45.50
N PRO A 350 -7.73 1.03 -46.78
CA PRO A 350 -7.65 1.95 -47.91
C PRO A 350 -8.64 3.12 -47.79
N GLY A 351 -8.16 4.33 -48.11
CA GLY A 351 -8.96 5.56 -48.04
C GLY A 351 -8.97 6.24 -46.67
N ARG A 352 -8.31 5.68 -45.65
CA ARG A 352 -8.10 6.33 -44.36
C ARG A 352 -6.78 7.11 -44.31
N ALA A 353 -6.71 8.11 -43.43
CA ALA A 353 -5.51 8.95 -43.27
C ALA A 353 -4.29 8.17 -42.77
N GLY A 354 -4.51 7.12 -41.96
CA GLY A 354 -3.43 6.23 -41.49
C GLY A 354 -2.79 5.46 -42.64
N PHE A 355 -3.61 4.87 -43.52
CA PHE A 355 -3.15 4.17 -44.72
C PHE A 355 -2.24 5.03 -45.60
N GLN A 356 -2.67 6.25 -45.92
CA GLN A 356 -1.89 7.18 -46.77
C GLN A 356 -0.52 7.48 -46.17
N ARG A 357 -0.48 7.88 -44.88
CA ARG A 357 0.78 8.17 -44.17
C ARG A 357 1.75 6.99 -44.15
N VAL A 358 1.22 5.77 -43.99
CA VAL A 358 2.03 4.55 -43.91
C VAL A 358 2.61 4.18 -45.27
N VAL A 359 1.80 4.29 -46.35
CA VAL A 359 2.27 4.05 -47.73
C VAL A 359 3.28 5.11 -48.16
N GLU A 360 3.10 6.37 -47.79
CA GLU A 360 4.09 7.43 -48.03
C GLU A 360 5.43 7.15 -47.36
N LEU A 361 5.41 6.59 -46.15
CA LEU A 361 6.62 6.32 -45.37
C LEU A 361 7.39 5.07 -45.82
N PHE A 362 6.67 4.00 -46.16
CA PHE A 362 7.25 2.68 -46.41
C PHE A 362 7.14 2.24 -47.89
N GLY A 363 6.52 3.06 -48.74
CA GLY A 363 6.32 2.81 -50.16
C GLY A 363 5.18 1.82 -50.45
N GLU A 364 4.83 1.64 -51.72
CA GLU A 364 3.77 0.69 -52.11
C GLU A 364 4.18 -0.79 -51.94
N GLY A 365 5.46 -1.08 -51.67
CA GLY A 365 5.96 -2.45 -51.50
C GLY A 365 5.36 -3.19 -50.30
N ILE A 366 4.79 -2.46 -49.33
CA ILE A 366 4.06 -3.03 -48.18
C ILE A 366 2.61 -3.37 -48.48
N LEU A 367 2.13 -3.16 -49.72
CA LEU A 367 0.76 -3.49 -50.11
C LEU A 367 0.61 -4.95 -50.56
N ASP A 368 -0.58 -5.50 -50.40
CA ASP A 368 -1.02 -6.78 -50.97
C ASP A 368 -1.66 -6.61 -52.36
N GLY A 369 -2.16 -7.70 -52.94
CA GLY A 369 -2.80 -7.70 -54.26
C GLY A 369 -4.11 -6.89 -54.33
N GLU A 370 -4.73 -6.57 -53.20
CA GLU A 370 -5.94 -5.75 -53.10
C GLU A 370 -5.63 -4.29 -52.73
N ARG A 371 -4.36 -3.88 -52.77
CA ARG A 371 -3.87 -2.56 -52.32
C ARG A 371 -4.15 -2.26 -50.84
N ARG A 372 -4.24 -3.28 -49.98
CA ARG A 372 -4.28 -3.13 -48.52
C ARG A 372 -2.89 -3.29 -47.92
N ILE A 373 -2.68 -2.80 -46.70
CA ILE A 373 -1.40 -2.97 -46.00
C ILE A 373 -1.20 -4.43 -45.62
N ASP A 374 -0.18 -5.06 -46.19
CA ASP A 374 0.29 -6.37 -45.79
C ASP A 374 1.08 -6.26 -44.48
N ARG A 375 0.39 -6.55 -43.37
CA ARG A 375 0.94 -6.50 -42.01
C ARG A 375 2.16 -7.41 -41.83
N LYS A 376 2.28 -8.50 -42.59
CA LYS A 376 3.46 -9.39 -42.51
C LYS A 376 4.66 -8.70 -43.16
N LYS A 377 4.48 -8.05 -44.30
CA LYS A 377 5.56 -7.27 -44.95
C LYS A 377 5.97 -6.08 -44.10
N LEU A 378 5.01 -5.27 -43.65
CA LEU A 378 5.28 -4.12 -42.78
C LEU A 378 5.96 -4.55 -41.48
N GLY A 379 5.45 -5.62 -40.85
CA GLY A 379 6.01 -6.19 -39.62
C GLY A 379 7.49 -6.59 -39.76
N LYS A 380 7.89 -7.19 -40.89
CA LYS A 380 9.30 -7.53 -41.14
C LYS A 380 10.23 -6.32 -41.19
N ILE A 381 9.71 -5.16 -41.63
CA ILE A 381 10.46 -3.90 -41.70
C ILE A 381 10.56 -3.29 -40.30
N VAL A 382 9.43 -3.19 -39.57
CA VAL A 382 9.38 -2.42 -38.32
C VAL A 382 9.78 -3.22 -37.08
N PHE A 383 9.54 -4.53 -37.02
CA PHE A 383 9.85 -5.30 -35.80
C PHE A 383 11.33 -5.63 -35.63
N ASN A 384 12.13 -5.52 -36.70
CA ASN A 384 13.58 -5.74 -36.66
C ASN A 384 14.37 -4.42 -36.55
N ASP A 385 13.72 -3.27 -36.61
CA ASP A 385 14.35 -1.96 -36.62
C ASP A 385 13.54 -0.98 -35.75
N LYS A 386 14.12 -0.65 -34.59
CA LYS A 386 13.51 0.26 -33.61
C LYS A 386 13.25 1.65 -34.20
N GLU A 387 14.13 2.15 -35.07
CA GLU A 387 13.96 3.46 -35.70
C GLU A 387 12.76 3.45 -36.65
N GLN A 388 12.58 2.37 -37.42
CA GLN A 388 11.44 2.20 -38.31
C GLN A 388 10.13 2.05 -37.53
N LEU A 389 10.14 1.31 -36.42
CA LEU A 389 8.99 1.21 -35.53
C LEU A 389 8.59 2.57 -34.95
N ASP A 390 9.58 3.36 -34.51
CA ASP A 390 9.34 4.71 -34.01
C ASP A 390 8.82 5.65 -35.10
N ARG A 391 9.30 5.52 -36.34
CA ARG A 391 8.77 6.26 -37.49
C ARG A 391 7.32 5.91 -37.79
N LEU A 392 6.97 4.62 -37.79
CA LEU A 392 5.59 4.17 -37.95
C LEU A 392 4.70 4.73 -36.84
N ASN A 393 5.12 4.57 -35.58
CA ASN A 393 4.37 5.02 -34.40
C ASN A 393 4.11 6.53 -34.44
N ARG A 394 5.14 7.35 -34.72
CA ARG A 394 4.99 8.82 -34.82
C ARG A 394 4.01 9.25 -35.91
N ALA A 395 3.91 8.49 -37.00
CA ALA A 395 3.02 8.81 -38.09
C ALA A 395 1.56 8.42 -37.82
N VAL A 396 1.35 7.30 -37.12
CA VAL A 396 0.02 6.71 -36.96
C VAL A 396 -0.65 7.14 -35.64
N TRP A 397 0.11 7.31 -34.55
CA TRP A 397 -0.45 7.65 -33.24
C TRP A 397 -1.27 8.94 -33.21
N PRO A 398 -0.88 10.06 -33.87
CA PRO A 398 -1.73 11.24 -33.93
C PRO A 398 -3.10 10.97 -34.56
N ALA A 399 -3.15 10.19 -35.64
CA ALA A 399 -4.39 9.82 -36.30
C ALA A 399 -5.28 8.92 -35.44
N ILE A 400 -4.67 8.00 -34.67
CA ILE A 400 -5.41 7.15 -33.71
C ILE A 400 -6.02 8.01 -32.61
N LEU A 401 -5.25 8.96 -32.07
CA LEU A 401 -5.74 9.85 -31.03
C LEU A 401 -6.89 10.74 -31.53
N GLU A 402 -6.77 11.31 -32.74
CA GLU A 402 -7.85 12.05 -33.38
C GLU A 402 -9.12 11.19 -33.50
N ALA A 403 -9.01 9.98 -34.05
CA ALA A 403 -10.14 9.06 -34.16
C ALA A 403 -10.74 8.67 -32.79
N ALA A 404 -9.90 8.51 -31.76
CA ALA A 404 -10.34 8.21 -30.41
C ALA A 404 -11.09 9.39 -29.79
N VAL A 405 -10.63 10.62 -30.01
CA VAL A 405 -11.31 11.85 -29.54
C VAL A 405 -12.66 12.02 -30.23
N ASP A 406 -12.73 11.78 -31.55
CA ASP A 406 -14.00 11.80 -32.29
C ASP A 406 -14.98 10.76 -31.73
N GLU A 407 -14.50 9.55 -31.42
CA GLU A 407 -15.33 8.48 -30.85
C GLU A 407 -15.79 8.81 -29.41
N ILE A 408 -14.93 9.43 -28.59
CA ILE A 408 -15.29 9.97 -27.27
C ILE A 408 -16.45 10.97 -27.42
N GLN A 409 -16.37 11.88 -28.38
CA GLN A 409 -17.44 12.87 -28.61
C GLN A 409 -18.74 12.22 -29.04
N LYS A 410 -18.70 11.22 -29.94
CA LYS A 410 -19.91 10.47 -30.34
C LYS A 410 -20.57 9.77 -29.17
N LEU A 411 -19.79 9.06 -28.35
CA LEU A 411 -20.31 8.40 -27.13
C LEU A 411 -20.89 9.44 -26.16
N HIS A 412 -20.24 10.59 -26.01
CA HIS A 412 -20.77 11.63 -25.15
C HIS A 412 -22.15 12.14 -25.62
N VAL A 413 -22.32 12.37 -26.94
CA VAL A 413 -23.62 12.76 -27.53
C VAL A 413 -24.67 11.66 -27.35
N GLN A 414 -24.27 10.39 -27.28
CA GLN A 414 -25.16 9.26 -26.97
C GLN A 414 -25.54 9.16 -25.48
N GLY A 415 -25.00 10.05 -24.62
CA GLY A 415 -25.34 10.13 -23.20
C GLY A 415 -24.35 9.44 -22.26
N TYR A 416 -23.22 8.95 -22.75
CA TYR A 416 -22.18 8.40 -21.88
C TYR A 416 -21.46 9.53 -21.10
N GLU A 417 -21.58 9.50 -19.78
CA GLU A 417 -20.92 10.49 -18.89
C GLU A 417 -19.50 10.07 -18.52
N ILE A 418 -19.21 8.78 -18.43
CA ILE A 418 -17.88 8.22 -18.16
C ILE A 418 -17.45 7.41 -19.38
N ILE A 419 -16.29 7.74 -19.94
CA ILE A 419 -15.77 7.11 -21.15
C ILE A 419 -14.37 6.56 -20.88
N VAL A 420 -14.16 5.28 -21.21
CA VAL A 420 -12.90 4.56 -21.06
C VAL A 420 -12.20 4.49 -22.41
N MET A 421 -11.03 5.12 -22.52
CA MET A 421 -10.14 5.02 -23.66
C MET A 421 -9.12 3.91 -23.41
N GLU A 422 -9.38 2.72 -23.97
CA GLU A 422 -8.51 1.54 -23.84
C GLU A 422 -7.39 1.59 -24.89
N ALA A 423 -6.13 1.61 -24.46
CA ALA A 423 -4.96 1.59 -25.35
C ALA A 423 -3.75 0.92 -24.71
N ALA A 424 -3.14 -0.04 -25.41
CA ALA A 424 -1.89 -0.67 -24.97
C ALA A 424 -0.68 0.29 -25.00
N VAL A 425 -0.71 1.29 -25.89
CA VAL A 425 0.36 2.27 -26.10
C VAL A 425 0.15 3.59 -25.35
N LEU A 426 -0.87 3.67 -24.49
CA LEU A 426 -1.31 4.94 -23.89
C LEU A 426 -0.17 5.75 -23.27
N ILE A 427 0.71 5.08 -22.52
CA ILE A 427 1.83 5.72 -21.82
C ILE A 427 2.92 6.14 -22.81
N GLN A 428 3.31 5.23 -23.69
CA GLN A 428 4.38 5.44 -24.68
C GLN A 428 4.01 6.54 -25.68
N ALA A 429 2.74 6.59 -26.10
CA ALA A 429 2.19 7.56 -27.03
C ALA A 429 1.84 8.91 -26.37
N ARG A 430 2.02 9.02 -25.05
CA ARG A 430 1.76 10.21 -24.25
C ARG A 430 0.31 10.72 -24.31
N TRP A 431 -0.66 9.81 -24.39
CA TRP A 431 -2.09 10.14 -24.48
C TRP A 431 -2.73 10.44 -23.13
N GLN A 432 -1.97 10.46 -22.04
CA GLN A 432 -2.49 10.80 -20.71
C GLN A 432 -3.10 12.21 -20.65
N SER A 433 -2.66 13.11 -21.53
CA SER A 433 -3.12 14.50 -21.60
C SER A 433 -4.61 14.64 -21.91
N VAL A 434 -5.22 13.67 -22.59
CA VAL A 434 -6.67 13.67 -22.88
C VAL A 434 -7.50 13.00 -21.78
N CYS A 435 -6.86 12.34 -20.81
CA CYS A 435 -7.52 11.62 -19.72
C CYS A 435 -7.58 12.45 -18.43
N HIS A 436 -8.60 12.21 -17.60
CA HIS A 436 -8.66 12.69 -16.23
C HIS A 436 -7.91 11.75 -15.29
N GLU A 437 -8.05 10.44 -15.51
CA GLU A 437 -7.38 9.40 -14.75
C GLU A 437 -6.75 8.37 -15.67
N ILE A 438 -5.64 7.78 -15.22
CA ILE A 438 -4.97 6.66 -15.87
C ILE A 438 -5.17 5.42 -15.03
N TRP A 439 -5.77 4.41 -15.61
CA TRP A 439 -6.07 3.15 -14.98
C TRP A 439 -5.20 2.08 -15.64
N THR A 440 -4.49 1.28 -14.85
CA THR A 440 -3.59 0.26 -15.40
C THR A 440 -3.88 -1.13 -14.84
N CYS A 441 -3.70 -2.16 -15.67
CA CYS A 441 -3.78 -3.55 -15.25
C CYS A 441 -2.37 -4.16 -15.23
N ILE A 442 -1.99 -4.77 -14.09
CA ILE A 442 -0.71 -5.46 -13.90
C ILE A 442 -0.90 -6.91 -13.47
N VAL A 443 0.05 -7.75 -13.88
CA VAL A 443 0.23 -9.13 -13.38
C VAL A 443 1.74 -9.39 -13.27
N PRO A 444 2.19 -10.36 -12.45
CA PRO A 444 3.60 -10.74 -12.40
C PRO A 444 4.13 -11.10 -13.79
N HIS A 445 5.41 -10.81 -14.03
CA HIS A 445 6.06 -11.09 -15.32
C HIS A 445 5.88 -12.54 -15.76
N SER A 446 6.11 -13.49 -14.84
CA SER A 446 5.94 -14.93 -15.09
C SER A 446 4.51 -15.30 -15.51
N GLU A 447 3.50 -14.65 -14.95
CA GLU A 447 2.10 -14.86 -15.31
C GLU A 447 1.78 -14.26 -16.69
N ALA A 448 2.34 -13.09 -17.03
CA ALA A 448 2.21 -12.52 -18.36
C ALA A 448 2.85 -13.42 -19.43
N VAL A 449 4.05 -13.96 -19.18
CA VAL A 449 4.74 -14.92 -20.06
C VAL A 449 3.86 -16.16 -20.26
N LYS A 450 3.39 -16.78 -19.16
CA LYS A 450 2.52 -17.95 -19.20
C LYS A 450 1.27 -17.73 -20.06
N ARG A 451 0.54 -16.64 -19.81
CA ARG A 451 -0.68 -16.30 -20.57
C ARG A 451 -0.38 -16.05 -22.05
N MET A 452 0.77 -15.43 -22.37
CA MET A 452 1.19 -15.21 -23.75
C MET A 452 1.51 -16.51 -24.48
N MET A 453 2.21 -17.42 -23.83
CA MET A 453 2.49 -18.74 -24.39
C MET A 453 1.20 -19.51 -24.68
N GLU A 454 0.28 -19.58 -23.70
CA GLU A 454 -1.00 -20.28 -23.83
C GLU A 454 -1.90 -19.68 -24.93
N ARG A 455 -2.00 -18.34 -24.99
CA ARG A 455 -2.88 -17.66 -25.94
C ARG A 455 -2.36 -17.65 -27.37
N ASN A 456 -1.04 -17.52 -27.55
CA ASN A 456 -0.42 -17.25 -28.85
C ASN A 456 0.46 -18.39 -29.38
N ASN A 457 0.56 -19.51 -28.65
CA ASN A 457 1.41 -20.66 -28.98
C ASN A 457 2.86 -20.25 -29.28
N LEU A 458 3.41 -19.41 -28.40
CA LEU A 458 4.78 -18.87 -28.49
C LEU A 458 5.72 -19.66 -27.58
N THR A 459 7.02 -19.63 -27.91
CA THR A 459 8.06 -20.02 -26.96
C THR A 459 8.20 -19.00 -25.83
N GLU A 460 8.79 -19.41 -24.71
CA GLU A 460 9.07 -18.51 -23.58
C GLU A 460 9.92 -17.30 -24.01
N LEU A 461 10.99 -17.53 -24.77
CA LEU A 461 11.87 -16.46 -25.29
C LEU A 461 11.12 -15.46 -26.17
N GLU A 462 10.20 -15.92 -27.02
CA GLU A 462 9.38 -15.03 -27.86
C GLU A 462 8.35 -14.24 -27.04
N ALA A 463 7.79 -14.84 -26.00
CA ALA A 463 6.87 -14.17 -25.09
C ALA A 463 7.60 -13.09 -24.27
N GLU A 464 8.75 -13.41 -23.69
CA GLU A 464 9.60 -12.48 -22.95
C GLU A 464 10.04 -11.29 -23.82
N ALA A 465 10.53 -11.56 -25.03
CA ALA A 465 10.96 -10.52 -25.95
C ALA A 465 9.84 -9.50 -26.25
N ARG A 466 8.58 -9.95 -26.32
CA ARG A 466 7.42 -9.07 -26.53
C ARG A 466 7.03 -8.28 -25.29
N ILE A 467 7.13 -8.90 -24.11
CA ILE A 467 6.84 -8.25 -22.83
C ILE A 467 7.86 -7.15 -22.55
N ASN A 468 9.14 -7.43 -22.77
CA ASN A 468 10.26 -6.54 -22.41
C ASN A 468 10.35 -5.27 -23.27
N VAL A 469 9.65 -5.19 -24.40
CA VAL A 469 9.55 -3.98 -25.25
C VAL A 469 8.49 -3.00 -24.72
N GLN A 470 7.63 -3.43 -23.81
CA GLN A 470 6.58 -2.60 -23.20
C GLN A 470 7.06 -1.98 -21.89
N PRO A 471 6.41 -0.88 -21.44
CA PRO A 471 6.65 -0.34 -20.11
C PRO A 471 6.47 -1.42 -19.05
N SER A 472 7.42 -1.45 -18.12
CA SER A 472 7.43 -2.32 -16.94
C SER A 472 6.22 -2.04 -16.04
N ASN A 473 5.90 -2.98 -15.14
CA ASN A 473 4.85 -2.75 -14.14
C ASN A 473 5.14 -1.52 -13.26
N ILE A 474 6.41 -1.22 -12.97
CA ILE A 474 6.78 0.02 -12.24
C ILE A 474 6.31 1.24 -13.03
N GLU A 475 6.73 1.37 -14.29
CA GLU A 475 6.37 2.54 -15.12
C GLU A 475 4.86 2.66 -15.29
N GLN A 476 4.16 1.53 -15.38
CA GLN A 476 2.69 1.48 -15.43
C GLN A 476 2.07 2.02 -14.13
N VAL A 477 2.52 1.56 -12.98
CA VAL A 477 2.04 2.00 -11.66
C VAL A 477 2.37 3.48 -11.42
N GLU A 478 3.56 3.93 -11.82
CA GLU A 478 3.98 5.32 -11.71
C GLU A 478 3.12 6.25 -12.57
N ALA A 479 2.67 5.83 -13.75
CA ALA A 479 1.76 6.63 -14.56
C ALA A 479 0.30 6.58 -14.08
N ALA A 480 -0.07 5.59 -13.27
CA ALA A 480 -1.45 5.29 -12.93
C ALA A 480 -2.00 6.09 -11.75
N THR A 481 -3.27 6.46 -11.90
CA THR A 481 -4.17 6.96 -10.86
C THR A 481 -4.85 5.81 -10.11
N VAL A 482 -5.17 4.71 -10.81
CA VAL A 482 -5.76 3.48 -10.24
C VAL A 482 -5.05 2.26 -10.84
N VAL A 483 -4.76 1.27 -10.01
CA VAL A 483 -4.11 0.01 -10.42
C VAL A 483 -5.05 -1.15 -10.19
N PHE A 484 -5.14 -2.06 -11.17
CA PHE A 484 -5.85 -3.33 -11.09
C PHE A 484 -4.85 -4.49 -11.21
N SER A 485 -5.20 -5.62 -10.61
CA SER A 485 -4.53 -6.88 -10.92
C SER A 485 -5.52 -7.98 -11.21
N THR A 486 -5.31 -8.64 -12.34
CA THR A 486 -6.11 -9.78 -12.81
C THR A 486 -5.44 -11.12 -12.48
N LEU A 487 -4.56 -11.12 -11.48
CA LEU A 487 -3.81 -12.31 -11.05
C LEU A 487 -4.73 -13.39 -10.46
N TRP A 488 -5.74 -12.97 -9.67
CA TRP A 488 -6.69 -13.88 -9.02
C TRP A 488 -7.94 -14.09 -9.89
N SER A 489 -9.00 -14.63 -9.28
CA SER A 489 -10.25 -14.94 -9.95
C SER A 489 -10.92 -13.71 -10.60
N HIS A 490 -11.81 -13.98 -11.56
CA HIS A 490 -12.64 -12.95 -12.17
C HIS A 490 -13.48 -12.16 -11.15
N GLN A 491 -13.88 -12.80 -10.05
CA GLN A 491 -14.64 -12.17 -8.98
C GLN A 491 -13.78 -11.14 -8.23
N VAL A 492 -12.54 -11.48 -7.87
CA VAL A 492 -11.59 -10.56 -7.23
C VAL A 492 -11.31 -9.36 -8.13
N THR A 493 -11.17 -9.58 -9.44
CA THR A 493 -11.02 -8.49 -10.41
C THR A 493 -12.27 -7.59 -10.44
N LEU A 494 -13.47 -8.17 -10.43
CA LEU A 494 -14.73 -7.44 -10.44
C LEU A 494 -14.91 -6.56 -9.18
N GLU A 495 -14.47 -7.03 -8.01
CA GLU A 495 -14.48 -6.25 -6.78
C GLU A 495 -13.61 -4.99 -6.88
N GLN A 496 -12.41 -5.11 -7.44
CA GLN A 496 -11.53 -3.97 -7.70
C GLN A 496 -12.20 -2.97 -8.66
N VAL A 497 -12.79 -3.46 -9.76
CA VAL A 497 -13.49 -2.61 -10.75
C VAL A 497 -14.68 -1.89 -10.10
N ASN A 498 -15.49 -2.60 -9.32
CA ASN A 498 -16.62 -2.01 -8.60
C ASN A 498 -16.17 -0.95 -7.60
N ARG A 499 -15.06 -1.16 -6.89
CA ARG A 499 -14.47 -0.19 -5.97
C ARG A 499 -14.09 1.10 -6.70
N ALA A 500 -13.37 0.97 -7.82
CA ALA A 500 -12.94 2.11 -8.62
C ALA A 500 -14.13 2.85 -9.25
N TRP A 501 -15.11 2.11 -9.79
CA TRP A 501 -16.32 2.67 -10.38
C TRP A 501 -17.14 3.49 -9.38
N LYS A 502 -17.36 2.95 -8.17
CA LYS A 502 -18.05 3.67 -7.09
C LYS A 502 -17.30 4.96 -6.71
N ALA A 503 -15.98 4.90 -6.62
CA ALA A 503 -15.15 6.05 -6.28
C ALA A 503 -15.26 7.18 -7.32
N VAL A 504 -15.23 6.85 -8.62
CA VAL A 504 -15.42 7.84 -9.70
C VAL A 504 -16.80 8.46 -9.65
N ASN A 505 -17.86 7.64 -9.55
CA ASN A 505 -19.23 8.16 -9.48
C ASN A 505 -19.43 9.07 -8.27
N HIS A 506 -18.90 8.69 -7.11
CA HIS A 506 -18.95 9.51 -5.91
C HIS A 506 -18.18 10.83 -6.08
N PHE A 507 -17.02 10.80 -6.71
CA PHE A 507 -16.24 12.00 -7.01
C PHE A 507 -16.98 12.95 -7.94
N LEU A 508 -17.61 12.42 -9.00
CA LEU A 508 -18.37 13.22 -9.97
C LEU A 508 -19.65 13.80 -9.37
N SER A 509 -20.32 13.09 -8.47
CA SER A 509 -21.52 13.60 -7.79
C SER A 509 -21.23 14.71 -6.78
N GLN A 510 -20.02 14.80 -6.25
CA GLN A 510 -19.59 15.92 -5.40
C GLN A 510 -19.19 17.17 -6.19
N LYS A 511 -18.96 17.03 -7.50
CA LYS A 511 -18.45 18.09 -8.38
C LYS A 511 -19.49 18.57 -9.41
N SER A 512 -20.60 17.85 -9.53
CA SER A 512 -21.82 18.26 -10.26
C SER A 512 -22.69 19.10 -9.34
#